data_AF-A0A329M2X0-F1
#
_entry.id   AF-A0A329M2X0-F1
#
_cell.length_a   1.000
_cell.length_b   1.000
_cell.length_c   1.000
_cell.angle_alpha   90.00
_cell.angle_beta   90.00
_cell.angle_gamma   90.00
#
_symmetry.space_group_name_H-M   'P 1'
#
loop_
_entity.id
_entity.type
_entity.pdbx_description
1 polymer ?
#
loop_
_entity_poly.entity_id
_entity_poly.type
_entity_poly.pdbx_seq_one_letter_code
_entity_poly.pdbx_strand_id
1 'polypeptide(L)'
;MEPPHSFVRETSTCAVHHRDYLNRDDDHALCGVAFENPTPLDEPADDVAICPDCAARLAEYHARWWRHRALAAEAELEELRTKYLSDEAHRPAPAADAPATDVPTADDEKEPASLLDHARRELLALCRQCDEAIPYWRLKTAMQKFSDTLSTDQRVLLAQEIGADGSLIRWCTTEIVNLGRQVTNSPVQEESEAMWDAWTHDAYQTPKKTKWRLGRSRSQDAS
;
A
#
# COMPACT_ATOMS: atom_id res chain seq x y z
N MET A 1 16.36 -4.32 -2.26
CA MET A 1 17.05 -4.10 -0.97
C MET A 1 18.03 -2.97 -1.18
N GLU A 2 17.97 -1.95 -0.33
CA GLU A 2 18.97 -0.87 -0.28
C GLU A 2 20.34 -1.49 0.09
N PRO A 3 21.47 -1.02 -0.47
CA PRO A 3 22.77 -1.59 -0.12
C PRO A 3 23.08 -1.36 1.37
N PRO A 4 23.66 -2.33 2.07
CA PRO A 4 24.08 -2.14 3.45
C PRO A 4 25.16 -1.06 3.53
N HIS A 5 25.00 -0.13 4.47
CA HIS A 5 26.00 0.90 4.74
C HIS A 5 26.97 0.41 5.82
N SER A 6 28.27 0.65 5.64
CA SER A 6 29.28 0.41 6.67
C SER A 6 30.13 1.66 6.87
N PHE A 7 30.42 1.96 8.13
CA PHE A 7 31.09 3.19 8.55
C PHE A 7 32.44 2.88 9.18
N VAL A 8 33.38 3.79 9.01
CA VAL A 8 34.74 3.67 9.52
C VAL A 8 35.24 5.04 9.95
N ARG A 9 35.92 5.06 11.09
CA ARG A 9 36.65 6.23 11.56
C ARG A 9 38.13 6.03 11.31
N GLU A 10 38.74 6.98 10.62
CA GLU A 10 40.18 7.07 10.47
C GLU A 10 40.74 7.87 11.64
N THR A 11 41.79 7.36 12.29
CA THR A 11 42.43 8.01 13.44
C THR A 11 42.97 9.41 13.13
N SER A 12 43.24 9.68 11.86
CA SER A 12 43.85 10.91 11.37
C SER A 12 42.82 12.00 11.02
N THR A 13 41.52 11.69 11.02
CA THR A 13 40.45 12.64 10.64
C THR A 13 39.31 12.66 11.66
N CYS A 14 38.78 13.84 11.96
CA CYS A 14 37.59 13.98 12.83
C CYS A 14 36.27 13.57 12.14
N ALA A 15 36.30 13.15 10.88
CA ALA A 15 35.12 12.74 10.12
C ALA A 15 34.99 11.21 10.03
N VAL A 16 33.76 10.74 9.91
CA VAL A 16 33.44 9.33 9.62
C VAL A 16 33.31 9.14 8.12
N HIS A 17 33.91 8.07 7.60
CA HIS A 17 33.83 7.71 6.20
C HIS A 17 32.91 6.51 6.01
N HIS A 18 32.29 6.42 4.83
CA HIS A 18 31.70 5.17 4.36
C HIS A 18 32.81 4.30 3.78
N ARG A 19 32.82 2.99 4.07
CA ARG A 19 33.65 2.06 3.29
C ARG A 19 33.21 2.06 1.83
N ASP A 20 34.11 1.74 0.92
CA ASP A 20 33.77 1.56 -0.48
C ASP A 20 33.12 0.18 -0.76
N TYR A 21 31.96 -0.04 -0.14
CA TYR A 21 31.13 -1.22 -0.38
C TYR A 21 30.52 -1.23 -1.80
N LEU A 22 30.58 -0.11 -2.53
CA LEU A 22 30.06 0.00 -3.88
C LEU A 22 31.03 -0.62 -4.89
N ASN A 23 32.33 -0.41 -4.73
CA ASN A 23 33.37 -1.06 -5.54
C ASN A 23 33.94 -2.32 -4.89
N ARG A 24 33.48 -2.65 -3.67
CA ARG A 24 33.96 -3.79 -2.86
C ARG A 24 35.45 -3.66 -2.51
N ASP A 25 35.88 -2.43 -2.28
CA ASP A 25 37.23 -2.10 -1.84
C ASP A 25 37.19 -1.79 -0.33
N ASP A 26 37.60 -2.78 0.46
CA ASP A 26 37.56 -2.69 1.92
C ASP A 26 38.70 -1.82 2.49
N ASP A 27 39.71 -1.50 1.67
CA ASP A 27 40.88 -0.73 2.05
C ASP A 27 40.70 0.78 1.78
N HIS A 28 39.58 1.16 1.15
CA HIS A 28 39.28 2.54 0.79
C HIS A 28 37.92 3.02 1.29
N ALA A 29 37.86 4.32 1.57
CA ALA A 29 36.62 5.05 1.75
C ALA A 29 35.94 5.28 0.41
N LEU A 30 34.62 5.48 0.44
CA LEU A 30 33.84 5.81 -0.74
C LEU A 30 34.29 7.13 -1.41
N CYS A 31 34.91 8.04 -0.64
CA CYS A 31 35.53 9.25 -1.17
C CYS A 31 36.90 9.02 -1.84
N GLY A 32 37.45 7.80 -1.79
CA GLY A 32 38.74 7.41 -2.36
C GLY A 32 39.94 7.53 -1.41
N VAL A 33 39.72 7.86 -0.15
CA VAL A 33 40.80 7.88 0.87
C VAL A 33 41.16 6.45 1.25
N ALA A 34 42.43 6.09 1.18
CA ALA A 34 42.93 4.79 1.66
C ALA A 34 43.00 4.79 3.19
N PHE A 35 42.55 3.71 3.81
CA PHE A 35 42.62 3.57 5.26
C PHE A 35 44.00 3.12 5.72
N GLU A 36 44.56 3.79 6.72
CA GLU A 36 45.81 3.37 7.36
C GLU A 36 45.55 2.52 8.62
N ASN A 37 44.59 2.94 9.45
CA ASN A 37 44.17 2.23 10.67
C ASN A 37 42.66 2.46 10.94
N PRO A 38 41.77 1.87 10.13
CA PRO A 38 40.34 2.14 10.24
C PRO A 38 39.73 1.45 11.46
N THR A 39 38.96 2.20 12.25
CA THR A 39 38.09 1.62 13.28
C THR A 39 36.69 1.45 12.71
N PRO A 40 36.17 0.22 12.54
CA PRO A 40 34.80 0.00 12.07
C PRO A 40 33.79 0.50 13.11
N LEU A 41 32.70 1.07 12.60
CA LEU A 41 31.57 1.56 13.37
C LEU A 41 30.29 0.92 12.83
N ASP A 42 29.46 0.42 13.74
CA ASP A 42 28.13 -0.10 13.39
C ASP A 42 27.23 1.05 12.89
N GLU A 43 27.27 2.20 13.58
CA GLU A 43 26.61 3.44 13.19
C GLU A 43 27.47 4.66 13.57
N PRO A 44 27.39 5.78 12.82
CA PRO A 44 27.98 7.04 13.23
C PRO A 44 27.22 7.60 14.44
N ALA A 45 27.93 8.09 15.44
CA ALA A 45 27.32 8.85 16.53
C ALA A 45 26.75 10.18 16.01
N ASP A 46 25.62 10.62 16.58
CA ASP A 46 24.87 11.81 16.13
C ASP A 46 25.70 13.11 16.09
N ASP A 47 26.78 13.18 16.88
CA ASP A 47 27.66 14.33 17.02
C ASP A 47 28.85 14.33 16.04
N VAL A 48 28.98 13.28 15.21
CA VAL A 48 30.13 13.10 14.32
C VAL A 48 29.71 13.28 12.87
N ALA A 49 30.31 14.28 12.21
CA ALA A 49 30.05 14.55 10.81
C ALA A 49 30.57 13.41 9.91
N ILE A 50 29.72 12.96 9.00
CA ILE A 50 30.13 12.11 7.87
C ILE A 50 30.92 12.97 6.89
N CYS A 51 31.98 12.42 6.31
CA CYS A 51 32.77 13.06 5.26
C CYS A 51 31.84 13.57 4.13
N PRO A 52 31.91 14.87 3.76
CA PRO A 52 31.01 15.46 2.77
C PRO A 52 31.15 14.80 1.40
N ASP A 53 32.34 14.36 1.03
CA ASP A 53 32.59 13.67 -0.23
C ASP A 53 31.98 12.26 -0.24
N CYS A 54 32.04 11.54 0.90
CA CYS A 54 31.33 10.27 1.05
C CYS A 54 29.81 10.48 0.94
N ALA A 55 29.26 11.51 1.60
CA ALA A 55 27.84 11.83 1.54
C ALA A 55 27.39 12.19 0.10
N ALA A 56 28.18 12.97 -0.63
CA ALA A 56 27.91 13.33 -2.01
C ALA A 56 27.94 12.11 -2.96
N ARG A 57 28.96 11.24 -2.81
CA ARG A 57 29.08 10.00 -3.59
C ARG A 57 27.92 9.04 -3.34
N LEU A 58 27.49 8.92 -2.08
CA LEU A 58 26.35 8.08 -1.73
C LEU A 58 25.06 8.59 -2.36
N ALA A 59 24.81 9.91 -2.29
CA ALA A 59 23.64 10.52 -2.92
C ALA A 59 23.64 10.31 -4.45
N GLU A 60 24.80 10.49 -5.10
CA GLU A 60 24.95 10.23 -6.54
C GLU A 60 24.63 8.77 -6.89
N TYR A 61 25.18 7.84 -6.11
CA TYR A 61 24.93 6.42 -6.30
C TYR A 61 23.46 6.07 -6.12
N HIS A 62 22.81 6.52 -5.04
CA HIS A 62 21.38 6.30 -4.81
C HIS A 62 20.53 6.88 -5.93
N ALA A 63 20.84 8.08 -6.42
CA ALA A 63 20.14 8.68 -7.56
C ALA A 63 20.25 7.81 -8.82
N ARG A 64 21.45 7.30 -9.14
CA ARG A 64 21.67 6.39 -10.27
C ARG A 64 20.92 5.08 -10.10
N TRP A 65 20.97 4.48 -8.91
CA TRP A 65 20.30 3.23 -8.59
C TRP A 65 18.77 3.36 -8.72
N TRP A 66 18.19 4.41 -8.13
CA TRP A 66 16.75 4.68 -8.21
C TRP A 66 16.31 4.95 -9.64
N ARG A 67 17.11 5.69 -10.42
CA ARG A 67 16.84 5.90 -11.84
C ARG A 67 16.80 4.60 -12.62
N HIS A 68 17.78 3.72 -12.42
CA HIS A 68 17.80 2.40 -13.07
C HIS A 68 16.58 1.56 -12.69
N ARG A 69 16.20 1.56 -11.41
CA ARG A 69 14.99 0.87 -10.92
C ARG A 69 13.71 1.41 -11.55
N ALA A 70 13.58 2.74 -11.65
CA ALA A 70 12.43 3.38 -12.27
C ALA A 70 12.32 2.99 -13.75
N LEU A 71 13.43 3.07 -14.51
CA LEU A 71 13.45 2.69 -15.93
C LEU A 71 13.13 1.21 -16.15
N ALA A 72 13.63 0.31 -15.30
CA ALA A 72 13.30 -1.11 -15.37
C ALA A 72 11.80 -1.36 -15.12
N ALA A 73 11.23 -0.71 -14.10
CA ALA A 73 9.81 -0.83 -13.80
C ALA A 73 8.91 -0.25 -14.92
N GLU A 74 9.33 0.86 -15.56
CA GLU A 74 8.65 1.41 -16.74
C GLU A 74 8.66 0.41 -17.91
N ALA A 75 9.79 -0.26 -18.16
CA ALA A 75 9.88 -1.28 -19.20
C ALA A 75 8.99 -2.50 -18.92
N GLU A 76 9.00 -3.02 -17.68
CA GLU A 76 8.13 -4.12 -17.25
C GLU A 76 6.64 -3.75 -17.41
N LEU A 77 6.28 -2.51 -17.07
CA LEU A 77 4.90 -2.03 -17.21
C LEU A 77 4.47 -1.96 -18.68
N GLU A 78 5.35 -1.51 -19.57
CA GLU A 78 5.07 -1.47 -21.01
C GLU A 78 4.96 -2.87 -21.64
N GLU A 79 5.79 -3.81 -21.17
CA GLU A 79 5.68 -5.22 -21.55
C GLU A 79 4.32 -5.80 -21.12
N LEU A 80 3.91 -5.55 -19.87
CA LEU A 80 2.62 -6.01 -19.36
C LEU A 80 1.44 -5.39 -20.12
N ARG A 81 1.50 -4.10 -20.46
CA ARG A 81 0.49 -3.44 -21.30
C ARG A 81 0.38 -4.09 -22.68
N THR A 82 1.52 -4.35 -23.31
CA THR A 82 1.57 -5.02 -24.62
C THR A 82 0.97 -6.41 -24.53
N LYS A 83 1.34 -7.17 -23.49
CA LYS A 83 0.80 -8.51 -23.25
C LYS A 83 -0.71 -8.49 -23.04
N TYR A 84 -1.21 -7.58 -22.20
CA TYR A 84 -2.65 -7.45 -21.95
C TYR A 84 -3.42 -7.12 -23.24
N LEU A 85 -2.93 -6.17 -24.05
CA LEU A 85 -3.55 -5.85 -25.34
C LEU A 85 -3.53 -7.05 -26.30
N SER A 86 -2.47 -7.85 -26.29
CA SER A 86 -2.40 -9.07 -27.09
C SER A 86 -3.38 -10.15 -26.61
N ASP A 87 -3.51 -10.34 -25.30
CA ASP A 87 -4.42 -11.32 -24.71
C ASP A 87 -5.89 -10.92 -24.96
N GLU A 88 -6.21 -9.62 -24.88
CA GLU A 88 -7.55 -9.11 -25.20
C GLU A 88 -7.87 -9.23 -26.71
N ALA A 89 -6.88 -9.06 -27.59
CA ALA A 89 -7.05 -9.28 -29.04
C ALA A 89 -7.24 -10.76 -29.41
N HIS A 90 -6.70 -11.69 -28.61
CA HIS A 90 -6.87 -13.14 -28.80
C HIS A 90 -8.05 -13.72 -28.02
N ARG A 91 -8.77 -12.90 -27.24
CA ARG A 91 -10.03 -13.30 -26.65
C ARG A 91 -11.02 -13.57 -27.80
N PRO A 92 -11.48 -14.82 -27.99
CA PRO A 92 -12.44 -15.11 -29.04
C PRO A 92 -13.69 -14.27 -28.80
N ALA A 93 -14.11 -13.52 -29.82
CA ALA A 93 -15.38 -12.82 -29.79
C ALA A 93 -16.48 -13.82 -29.38
N PRO A 94 -17.36 -13.46 -28.43
CA PRO A 94 -18.48 -14.32 -28.10
C PRO A 94 -19.23 -14.62 -29.39
N ALA A 95 -19.40 -15.92 -29.68
CA ALA A 95 -19.98 -16.41 -30.92
C ALA A 95 -21.30 -15.68 -31.18
N ALA A 96 -21.33 -14.90 -32.25
CA ALA A 96 -22.53 -14.28 -32.77
C ALA A 96 -23.34 -15.36 -33.50
N ASP A 97 -24.16 -16.09 -32.74
CA ASP A 97 -25.35 -16.74 -33.27
C ASP A 97 -26.59 -15.93 -32.85
N ALA A 98 -27.31 -15.47 -33.88
CA ALA A 98 -28.52 -14.64 -33.90
C ALA A 98 -29.79 -15.44 -33.48
N PRO A 99 -31.02 -14.87 -33.37
CA PRO A 99 -31.47 -13.52 -33.73
C PRO A 99 -32.27 -12.76 -32.63
N ALA A 100 -32.56 -11.51 -32.98
CA ALA A 100 -33.38 -10.57 -32.23
C ALA A 100 -34.71 -11.16 -31.72
N THR A 101 -34.96 -10.97 -30.42
CA THR A 101 -36.31 -10.89 -29.87
C THR A 101 -36.34 -9.75 -28.87
N ASP A 102 -37.23 -8.80 -29.15
CA ASP A 102 -37.75 -7.73 -28.32
C ASP A 102 -36.75 -6.83 -27.57
N VAL A 103 -36.64 -5.64 -28.14
CA VAL A 103 -36.46 -4.38 -27.40
C VAL A 103 -37.61 -4.24 -26.40
N PRO A 104 -37.31 -4.00 -25.11
CA PRO A 104 -37.94 -2.89 -24.41
C PRO A 104 -36.88 -1.86 -24.05
N THR A 105 -36.80 -0.84 -24.89
CA THR A 105 -36.40 0.50 -24.51
C THR A 105 -37.31 0.97 -23.38
N ALA A 106 -36.80 0.94 -22.14
CA ALA A 106 -37.11 1.88 -21.05
C ALA A 106 -36.61 1.29 -19.72
N ASP A 107 -35.38 1.62 -19.30
CA ASP A 107 -35.05 1.63 -17.86
C ASP A 107 -33.83 2.50 -17.49
N ASP A 108 -33.35 3.39 -18.38
CA ASP A 108 -32.26 4.32 -18.04
C ASP A 108 -32.70 5.59 -17.29
N GLU A 109 -33.99 5.75 -17.00
CA GLU A 109 -34.54 6.90 -16.24
C GLU A 109 -35.43 6.49 -15.06
N LYS A 110 -35.20 5.33 -14.44
CA LYS A 110 -35.76 5.10 -13.10
C LYS A 110 -34.97 5.90 -12.08
N GLU A 111 -35.63 6.89 -11.49
CA GLU A 111 -35.22 7.52 -10.23
C GLU A 111 -34.84 6.40 -9.24
N PRO A 112 -33.69 6.49 -8.54
CA PRO A 112 -33.22 5.39 -7.71
C PRO A 112 -34.25 5.07 -6.64
N ALA A 113 -34.73 3.83 -6.65
CA ALA A 113 -35.71 3.34 -5.68
C ALA A 113 -35.16 3.39 -4.23
N SER A 114 -33.83 3.41 -4.07
CA SER A 114 -33.12 3.55 -2.80
C SER A 114 -31.78 4.29 -2.97
N LEU A 115 -31.21 4.82 -1.87
CA LEU A 115 -29.91 5.48 -1.92
C LEU A 115 -28.78 4.49 -2.26
N LEU A 116 -28.94 3.23 -1.85
CA LEU A 116 -28.03 2.14 -2.18
C LEU A 116 -28.08 1.77 -3.67
N ASP A 117 -29.24 1.88 -4.34
CA ASP A 117 -29.33 1.71 -5.79
C ASP A 117 -28.65 2.86 -6.55
N HIS A 118 -28.69 4.07 -6.01
CA HIS A 118 -27.92 5.19 -6.55
C HIS A 118 -26.41 4.93 -6.38
N ALA A 119 -25.98 4.53 -5.18
CA ALA A 119 -24.60 4.16 -4.93
C ALA A 119 -24.12 3.02 -5.85
N ARG A 120 -24.96 2.01 -6.10
CA ARG A 120 -24.69 0.92 -7.05
C ARG A 120 -24.50 1.43 -8.48
N ARG A 121 -25.30 2.40 -8.93
CA ARG A 121 -25.13 3.00 -10.26
C ARG A 121 -23.80 3.73 -10.39
N GLU A 122 -23.44 4.54 -9.41
CA GLU A 122 -22.13 5.22 -9.38
C GLU A 122 -20.98 4.22 -9.36
N LEU A 123 -21.13 3.13 -8.60
CA LEU A 123 -20.15 2.04 -8.56
C LEU A 123 -20.00 1.35 -9.91
N LEU A 124 -21.11 1.03 -10.60
CA LEU A 124 -21.08 0.44 -11.94
C LEU A 124 -20.50 1.40 -12.98
N ALA A 125 -20.80 2.70 -12.88
CA ALA A 125 -20.20 3.72 -13.73
C ALA A 125 -18.67 3.78 -13.54
N LEU A 126 -18.18 3.66 -12.30
CA LEU A 126 -16.76 3.54 -12.01
C LEU A 126 -16.17 2.22 -12.56
N CYS A 127 -16.87 1.10 -12.41
CA CYS A 127 -16.44 -0.19 -12.94
C CYS A 127 -16.26 -0.15 -14.46
N ARG A 128 -17.12 0.56 -15.20
CA ARG A 128 -16.98 0.71 -16.66
C ARG A 128 -15.76 1.53 -17.07
N GLN A 129 -15.20 2.34 -16.17
CA GLN A 129 -14.02 3.17 -16.42
C GLN A 129 -12.70 2.43 -16.10
N CYS A 130 -12.78 1.21 -15.57
CA CYS A 130 -11.62 0.43 -15.14
C CYS A 130 -11.70 -0.99 -15.74
N ASP A 131 -10.70 -1.39 -16.53
CA ASP A 131 -10.78 -2.62 -17.31
C ASP A 131 -10.67 -3.90 -16.47
N GLU A 132 -9.62 -4.05 -15.65
CA GLU A 132 -9.37 -5.29 -14.89
C GLU A 132 -9.60 -5.13 -13.38
N ALA A 133 -9.08 -4.07 -12.79
CA ALA A 133 -9.14 -3.84 -11.35
C ALA A 133 -9.38 -2.37 -11.01
N ILE A 134 -10.02 -2.13 -9.87
CA ILE A 134 -10.42 -0.79 -9.43
C ILE A 134 -9.42 -0.33 -8.36
N PRO A 135 -8.62 0.72 -8.61
CA PRO A 135 -7.75 1.26 -7.58
C PRO A 135 -8.55 1.78 -6.39
N TYR A 136 -8.16 1.40 -5.16
CA TYR A 136 -8.87 1.82 -3.94
C TYR A 136 -9.06 3.34 -3.85
N TRP A 137 -8.04 4.12 -4.23
CA TRP A 137 -8.14 5.58 -4.21
C TRP A 137 -9.24 6.10 -5.16
N ARG A 138 -9.45 5.47 -6.32
CA ARG A 138 -10.53 5.83 -7.25
C ARG A 138 -11.90 5.49 -6.67
N LEU A 139 -12.02 4.29 -6.07
CA LEU A 139 -13.23 3.88 -5.38
C LEU A 139 -13.58 4.85 -4.24
N LYS A 140 -12.61 5.16 -3.38
CA LYS A 140 -12.76 6.09 -2.27
C LYS A 140 -13.16 7.48 -2.77
N THR A 141 -12.50 8.01 -3.79
CA THR A 141 -12.83 9.34 -4.34
C THR A 141 -14.23 9.37 -4.95
N ALA A 142 -14.64 8.33 -5.68
CA ALA A 142 -15.97 8.26 -6.27
C ALA A 142 -17.06 8.19 -5.18
N MET A 143 -16.90 7.32 -4.18
CA MET A 143 -17.88 7.17 -3.10
C MET A 143 -17.90 8.37 -2.14
N GLN A 144 -16.77 9.07 -1.98
CA GLN A 144 -16.74 10.33 -1.25
C GLN A 144 -17.55 11.40 -1.99
N LYS A 145 -17.33 11.57 -3.31
CA LYS A 145 -18.11 12.50 -4.12
C LYS A 145 -19.61 12.21 -4.05
N PHE A 146 -19.99 10.93 -4.13
CA PHE A 146 -21.37 10.52 -3.94
C PHE A 146 -21.91 10.92 -2.55
N SER A 147 -21.18 10.60 -1.47
CA SER A 147 -21.56 10.97 -0.10
C SER A 147 -21.67 12.48 0.10
N ASP A 148 -20.85 13.28 -0.59
CA ASP A 148 -20.88 14.74 -0.52
C ASP A 148 -22.16 15.33 -1.15
N THR A 149 -22.79 14.62 -2.08
CA THR A 149 -24.09 15.02 -2.65
C THR A 149 -25.28 14.74 -1.72
N LEU A 150 -25.08 13.91 -0.70
CA LEU A 150 -26.14 13.51 0.23
C LEU A 150 -26.27 14.52 1.38
N SER A 151 -27.51 14.81 1.78
CA SER A 151 -27.81 15.51 3.02
C SER A 151 -27.45 14.65 4.24
N THR A 152 -27.41 15.27 5.42
CA THR A 152 -27.16 14.55 6.68
C THR A 152 -28.17 13.42 6.91
N ASP A 153 -29.45 13.67 6.66
CA ASP A 153 -30.52 12.67 6.84
C ASP A 153 -30.39 11.53 5.82
N GLN A 154 -30.01 11.84 4.58
CA GLN A 154 -29.76 10.83 3.55
C GLN A 154 -28.54 9.95 3.89
N ARG A 155 -27.49 10.50 4.52
CA ARG A 155 -26.35 9.68 4.98
C ARG A 155 -26.76 8.71 6.09
N VAL A 156 -27.68 9.10 6.97
CA VAL A 156 -28.22 8.22 8.02
C VAL A 156 -29.07 7.10 7.40
N LEU A 157 -29.94 7.43 6.43
CA LEU A 157 -30.72 6.43 5.70
C LEU A 157 -29.84 5.45 4.93
N LEU A 158 -28.82 5.96 4.22
CA LEU A 158 -27.84 5.11 3.53
C LEU A 158 -27.11 4.16 4.49
N ALA A 159 -26.72 4.63 5.68
CA ALA A 159 -26.10 3.78 6.68
C ALA A 159 -27.04 2.67 7.19
N GLN A 160 -28.34 2.95 7.29
CA GLN A 160 -29.35 1.94 7.62
C GLN A 160 -29.53 0.92 6.49
N GLU A 161 -29.54 1.36 5.23
CA GLU A 161 -29.63 0.49 4.05
C GLU A 161 -28.40 -0.42 3.89
N ILE A 162 -27.20 0.08 4.19
CA ILE A 162 -25.94 -0.68 4.17
C ILE A 162 -25.93 -1.78 5.26
N GLY A 163 -26.54 -1.51 6.41
CA GLY A 163 -26.71 -2.49 7.47
C GLY A 163 -25.38 -3.10 7.97
N ALA A 164 -25.28 -4.43 7.89
CA ALA A 164 -24.17 -5.20 8.44
C ALA A 164 -22.81 -4.87 7.80
N ASP A 165 -22.78 -4.29 6.60
CA ASP A 165 -21.55 -3.89 5.91
C ASP A 165 -20.85 -2.68 6.57
N GLY A 166 -21.51 -1.98 7.49
CA GLY A 166 -20.89 -1.00 8.40
C GLY A 166 -20.39 0.30 7.76
N SER A 167 -19.85 0.28 6.55
CA SER A 167 -19.47 1.48 5.79
C SER A 167 -19.73 1.32 4.30
N LEU A 168 -20.00 2.44 3.62
CA LEU A 168 -20.22 2.47 2.17
C LEU A 168 -19.00 1.91 1.40
N ILE A 169 -17.79 2.20 1.87
CA ILE A 169 -16.56 1.71 1.25
C ILE A 169 -16.46 0.18 1.35
N ARG A 170 -16.82 -0.39 2.50
CA ARG A 170 -16.81 -1.85 2.69
C ARG A 170 -17.87 -2.52 1.84
N TRP A 171 -19.09 -1.97 1.82
CA TRP A 171 -20.17 -2.43 0.95
C TRP A 171 -19.76 -2.41 -0.53
N CYS A 172 -19.20 -1.30 -1.03
CA CYS A 172 -18.73 -1.23 -2.42
C CYS A 172 -17.60 -2.21 -2.72
N THR A 173 -16.70 -2.47 -1.77
CA THR A 173 -15.62 -3.44 -1.95
C THR A 173 -16.19 -4.85 -2.11
N THR A 174 -17.18 -5.22 -1.28
CA THR A 174 -17.91 -6.50 -1.40
C THR A 174 -18.63 -6.59 -2.75
N GLU A 175 -19.32 -5.55 -3.18
CA GLU A 175 -20.03 -5.55 -4.47
C GLU A 175 -19.08 -5.68 -5.67
N ILE A 176 -17.91 -5.02 -5.63
CA ILE A 176 -16.89 -5.17 -6.69
C ILE A 176 -16.40 -6.61 -6.77
N VAL A 177 -16.16 -7.26 -5.62
CA VAL A 177 -15.77 -8.66 -5.55
C VAL A 177 -16.89 -9.58 -6.07
N ASN A 178 -18.15 -9.30 -5.72
CA ASN A 178 -19.33 -10.03 -6.24
C ASN A 178 -19.47 -9.92 -7.76
N LEU A 179 -19.04 -8.80 -8.35
CA LEU A 179 -18.96 -8.58 -9.79
C LEU A 179 -17.76 -9.28 -10.46
N GLY A 180 -16.98 -10.07 -9.71
CA GLY A 180 -15.82 -10.80 -10.21
C GLY A 180 -14.60 -9.92 -10.46
N ARG A 181 -14.56 -8.72 -9.88
CA ARG A 181 -13.47 -7.74 -10.04
C ARG A 181 -12.70 -7.58 -8.74
N GLN A 182 -11.46 -7.11 -8.82
CA GLN A 182 -10.61 -6.86 -7.66
C GLN A 182 -10.44 -5.37 -7.37
N VAL A 183 -10.33 -5.00 -6.09
CA VAL A 183 -9.91 -3.66 -5.66
C VAL A 183 -8.42 -3.71 -5.29
N THR A 184 -7.55 -3.02 -6.02
CA THR A 184 -6.11 -3.03 -5.72
C THR A 184 -5.75 -2.01 -4.63
N ASN A 185 -4.79 -2.36 -3.77
CA ASN A 185 -4.30 -1.53 -2.65
C ASN A 185 -5.43 -1.12 -1.68
N SER A 186 -6.35 -2.06 -1.38
CA SER A 186 -7.48 -1.81 -0.49
C SER A 186 -7.12 -2.13 0.96
N PRO A 187 -7.10 -1.13 1.87
CA PRO A 187 -6.89 -1.38 3.30
C PRO A 187 -8.03 -2.20 3.94
N VAL A 188 -9.18 -2.32 3.27
CA VAL A 188 -10.31 -3.14 3.71
C VAL A 188 -10.02 -4.64 3.55
N GLN A 189 -9.21 -5.02 2.56
CA GLN A 189 -8.74 -6.40 2.39
C GLN A 189 -7.55 -6.68 3.33
N GLU A 190 -6.63 -5.73 3.50
CA GLU A 190 -5.54 -5.84 4.47
C GLU A 190 -6.04 -5.95 5.92
N GLU A 191 -7.08 -5.21 6.35
CA GLU A 191 -7.64 -5.39 7.71
C GLU A 191 -8.30 -6.75 7.90
N SER A 192 -8.95 -7.30 6.87
CA SER A 192 -9.53 -8.65 6.90
C SER A 192 -8.43 -9.71 6.96
N GLU A 193 -7.48 -9.68 6.04
CA GLU A 193 -6.37 -10.65 5.98
C GLU A 193 -5.44 -10.51 7.18
N ALA A 194 -5.10 -9.31 7.63
CA ALA A 194 -4.30 -9.08 8.83
C ALA A 194 -5.04 -9.48 10.12
N MET A 195 -6.36 -9.33 10.19
CA MET A 195 -7.17 -9.83 11.32
C MET A 195 -7.27 -11.36 11.30
N TRP A 196 -7.42 -11.99 10.13
CA TRP A 196 -7.38 -13.44 9.98
C TRP A 196 -5.98 -14.01 10.26
N ASP A 197 -4.92 -13.34 9.84
CA ASP A 197 -3.52 -13.68 10.14
C ASP A 197 -3.22 -13.49 11.63
N ALA A 198 -3.65 -12.38 12.24
CA ALA A 198 -3.51 -12.17 13.67
C ALA A 198 -4.29 -13.24 14.46
N TRP A 199 -5.50 -13.59 14.03
CA TRP A 199 -6.31 -14.62 14.70
C TRP A 199 -5.73 -16.04 14.53
N THR A 200 -5.19 -16.38 13.36
CA THR A 200 -4.50 -17.66 13.14
C THR A 200 -3.14 -17.72 13.84
N HIS A 201 -2.43 -16.61 13.97
CA HIS A 201 -1.16 -16.55 14.72
C HIS A 201 -1.37 -16.58 16.25
N ASP A 202 -2.45 -15.99 16.76
CA ASP A 202 -2.73 -15.93 18.21
C ASP A 202 -3.32 -17.26 18.74
N ALA A 203 -4.01 -18.04 17.90
CA ALA A 203 -4.54 -19.36 18.26
C ALA A 203 -3.45 -20.41 18.59
N TYR A 204 -2.19 -20.18 18.18
CA TYR A 204 -1.06 -21.08 18.44
C TYR A 204 -0.08 -20.58 19.51
N GLN A 205 -0.34 -19.44 20.16
CA GLN A 205 0.47 -19.00 21.29
C GLN A 205 0.03 -19.73 22.56
N THR A 206 0.81 -20.73 22.98
CA THR A 206 0.64 -21.35 24.30
C THR A 206 0.68 -20.27 25.40
N PRO A 207 -0.28 -20.21 26.34
CA PRO A 207 -0.38 -19.11 27.29
C PRO A 207 0.87 -18.99 28.17
N LYS A 208 1.59 -17.87 28.07
CA LYS A 208 2.69 -17.54 29.00
C LYS A 208 2.09 -17.25 30.38
N LYS A 209 2.56 -17.97 31.40
CA LYS A 209 2.13 -17.83 32.81
C LYS A 209 2.36 -16.41 33.30
N THR A 210 1.29 -15.62 33.46
CA THR A 210 1.34 -14.31 34.12
C THR A 210 1.42 -14.51 35.64
N LYS A 211 2.57 -14.14 36.22
CA LYS A 211 2.74 -14.01 37.67
C LYS A 211 2.00 -12.76 38.15
N TRP A 212 0.81 -12.94 38.68
CA TRP A 212 0.11 -11.93 39.46
C TRP A 212 0.92 -11.61 40.73
N ARG A 213 1.44 -10.39 40.86
CA ARG A 213 1.87 -9.85 42.16
C ARG A 213 0.73 -9.01 42.72
N LEU A 214 0.04 -9.54 43.74
CA LEU A 214 -0.81 -8.73 44.63
C LEU A 214 0.09 -7.82 45.47
N GLY A 215 0.02 -6.52 45.23
CA GLY A 215 0.74 -5.48 45.97
C GLY A 215 -0.22 -4.56 46.72
N ARG A 216 -0.72 -5.05 47.87
CA ARG A 216 -1.09 -4.35 49.11
C ARG A 216 -1.61 -2.90 49.06
N SER A 217 -2.89 -2.74 49.43
CA SER A 217 -3.48 -1.50 49.96
C SER A 217 -2.74 -1.01 51.21
N ARG A 218 -2.49 0.29 51.30
CA ARG A 218 -2.13 0.98 52.55
C ARG A 218 -3.19 2.05 52.84
N SER A 219 -3.91 1.81 53.92
CA SER A 219 -4.76 2.71 54.70
C SER A 219 -3.94 3.82 55.39
N GLN A 220 -4.52 5.03 55.45
CA GLN A 220 -4.60 6.02 56.57
C GLN A 220 -3.30 6.37 57.36
N ASP A 221 -2.99 7.58 57.81
CA ASP A 221 -3.72 8.82 58.14
C ASP A 221 -2.70 9.99 58.22
N ALA A 222 -3.16 11.25 58.19
CA ALA A 222 -2.98 12.23 59.28
C ALA A 222 -3.09 13.69 58.80
N SER A 223 -4.15 14.36 59.23
CA SER A 223 -4.11 15.68 59.85
C SER A 223 -5.03 15.65 61.06
#